data_AF-A0A6H0KLZ3-F1
#
_entry.id   AF-A0A6H0KLZ3-F1
#
_cell.length_a   1.000
_cell.length_b   1.000
_cell.length_c   1.000
_cell.angle_alpha   90.00
_cell.angle_beta   90.00
_cell.angle_gamma   90.00
#
_symmetry.space_group_name_H-M   'P 1'
#
loop_
_entity.id
_entity.type
_entity.pdbx_description
1 polymer ?
#
loop_
_entity_poly.entity_id
_entity_poly.type
_entity_poly.pdbx_seq_one_letter_code
_entity_poly.pdbx_strand_id
1 'polypeptide(L)'
;MKLQPILCSFLLAAACSCSCSDEPVFRSSEQPELPSLPAVPEGSYFADSLEYTPEKQRQTLTDIQQGYFRFFYEDYQKDSKMALIGTERPAINVALAGSAYAATAIPVAVERGWISRKEGAQRFLDMCTFLNRAERYHGAWSHWMNGKTGAGSPFNPKQQSAGDLVETAFMMMGLFICSEYFNSEDATETNARELVAKFHNEIDWRFYTNGEQTLYWAWDKNLGFAPLKITGPCEALPAYLLALSAPEEFSITEDVYTHGWRGKNFFNQGRTTYGYTFELGGEEKGGPLFTTQHPFLWINPFIYQDNYADYWEFCTNHALINRQYCLNDAPKEYLYDEQNWGLSACYGPEPLGYKGRSPSQGRDDGTICATGAMGAVTVTPFYALQAINSLYETPRLKGTYGITDAYNTSMAWADSRYLSISVMPIVSIIENYRTGLIWKLAQQSEPIRKGLELAGFRESAYTEGFCQNPVNLQTGATDLTVHPDTENYMIRYWSDTASANIHFTLSCGDTVRKVIPDTVNKGINTLLLPYNQWSKRTYCLNMYKDNKLTDTININLR
;
A
#
# COMPACT_ATOMS: atom_id res chain seq x y z
N MET A 1 -33.79 8.56 -52.95
CA MET A 1 -33.91 7.13 -53.30
C MET A 1 -33.04 6.90 -54.55
N LYS A 2 -32.14 5.92 -54.50
CA LYS A 2 -31.06 5.55 -55.47
C LYS A 2 -29.69 6.25 -55.36
N LEU A 3 -28.67 5.40 -55.55
CA LEU A 3 -27.34 5.56 -56.20
C LEU A 3 -26.14 6.14 -55.42
N GLN A 4 -25.28 5.20 -54.99
CA GLN A 4 -23.83 5.02 -55.26
C GLN A 4 -22.75 6.11 -54.97
N PRO A 5 -21.48 5.67 -54.78
CA PRO A 5 -20.35 6.42 -54.20
C PRO A 5 -19.48 7.13 -55.24
N ILE A 6 -18.66 8.11 -54.82
CA ILE A 6 -17.54 8.64 -55.61
C ILE A 6 -16.31 8.87 -54.72
N LEU A 7 -15.20 8.40 -55.29
CA LEU A 7 -13.82 8.38 -54.85
C LEU A 7 -13.08 9.71 -55.23
N CYS A 8 -11.99 9.98 -54.51
CA CYS A 8 -10.71 10.50 -55.00
C CYS A 8 -10.42 12.02 -55.17
N SER A 9 -9.42 12.43 -54.36
CA SER A 9 -8.16 13.11 -54.75
C SER A 9 -8.15 14.64 -54.84
N PHE A 10 -7.29 15.30 -54.05
CA PHE A 10 -5.97 15.79 -54.51
C PHE A 10 -5.11 16.33 -53.35
N LEU A 11 -3.81 16.03 -53.43
CA LEU A 11 -2.69 16.56 -52.66
C LEU A 11 -2.51 18.08 -52.86
N LEU A 12 -2.05 18.78 -51.82
CA LEU A 12 -1.00 19.78 -51.97
C LEU A 12 -0.22 19.98 -50.67
N ALA A 13 1.08 19.74 -50.75
CA ALA A 13 2.06 20.05 -49.73
C ALA A 13 2.39 21.55 -49.76
N ALA A 14 2.58 22.15 -48.59
CA ALA A 14 3.40 23.35 -48.42
C ALA A 14 4.12 23.25 -47.07
N ALA A 15 5.46 23.27 -47.14
CA ALA A 15 6.37 23.34 -46.02
C ALA A 15 6.54 24.79 -45.51
N CYS A 16 7.33 24.92 -44.43
CA CYS A 16 7.66 26.11 -43.63
C CYS A 16 6.69 26.31 -42.45
N SER A 17 7.11 26.44 -41.19
CA SER A 17 8.44 26.72 -40.62
C SER A 17 8.40 26.43 -39.11
N CYS A 18 9.54 26.05 -38.55
CA CYS A 18 9.76 25.91 -37.12
C CYS A 18 9.26 27.11 -36.30
N SER A 19 8.52 26.83 -35.24
CA SER A 19 8.50 27.65 -34.04
C SER A 19 8.26 26.72 -32.85
N CYS A 20 9.25 26.66 -31.95
CA CYS A 20 9.07 26.15 -30.59
C CYS A 20 7.80 26.77 -29.99
N SER A 21 6.92 25.94 -29.43
CA SER A 21 5.81 26.41 -28.60
C SER A 21 5.85 25.66 -27.27
N ASP A 22 6.40 26.36 -26.30
CA ASP A 22 6.00 26.47 -24.90
C ASP A 22 5.33 25.25 -24.25
N GLU A 23 6.09 24.61 -23.36
CA GLU A 23 5.56 23.82 -22.26
C GLU A 23 4.50 24.64 -21.48
N PRO A 24 3.37 24.04 -21.09
CA PRO A 24 2.42 24.72 -20.23
C PRO A 24 3.04 24.89 -18.85
N VAL A 25 3.51 26.12 -18.58
CA VAL A 25 3.84 26.60 -17.23
C VAL A 25 2.57 26.50 -16.38
N PHE A 26 2.64 25.71 -15.31
CA PHE A 26 1.61 25.60 -14.28
C PHE A 26 1.38 27.00 -13.67
N ARG A 27 0.35 27.71 -14.13
CA ARG A 27 -0.12 28.94 -13.47
C ARG A 27 -0.86 28.53 -12.21
N SER A 28 -0.41 29.04 -11.06
CA SER A 28 -1.10 28.90 -9.79
C SER A 28 -2.55 29.36 -9.94
N SER A 29 -3.49 28.43 -9.73
CA SER A 29 -4.86 28.81 -9.39
C SER A 29 -4.81 29.56 -8.07
N GLU A 30 -5.40 30.75 -8.04
CA GLU A 30 -5.72 31.47 -6.81
C GLU A 30 -6.35 30.49 -5.81
N GLN A 31 -5.88 30.53 -4.56
CA GLN A 31 -6.39 29.70 -3.48
C GLN A 31 -7.92 29.86 -3.40
N PRO A 32 -8.71 28.77 -3.45
CA PRO A 32 -10.12 28.84 -3.10
C PRO A 32 -10.24 29.34 -1.65
N GLU A 33 -11.18 30.26 -1.39
CA GLU A 33 -11.51 30.67 -0.03
C GLU A 33 -11.84 29.43 0.81
N LEU A 34 -11.12 29.27 1.92
CA LEU A 34 -11.37 28.23 2.92
C LEU A 34 -12.84 28.30 3.36
N PRO A 35 -13.63 27.23 3.26
CA PRO A 35 -14.96 27.21 3.84
C PRO A 35 -14.87 27.50 5.33
N SER A 36 -15.80 28.31 5.85
CA SER A 36 -15.85 28.69 7.26
C SER A 36 -15.83 27.44 8.14
N LEU A 37 -14.77 27.31 8.94
CA LEU A 37 -14.59 26.22 9.89
C LEU A 37 -15.83 26.09 10.80
N PRO A 38 -16.36 24.87 11.01
CA PRO A 38 -17.30 24.64 12.10
C PRO A 38 -16.66 25.06 13.41
N ALA A 39 -17.39 25.79 14.26
CA ALA A 39 -16.89 26.19 15.58
C ALA A 39 -16.64 24.92 16.41
N VAL A 40 -15.36 24.59 16.61
CA VAL A 40 -14.91 23.51 17.48
C VAL A 40 -15.09 24.00 18.93
N PRO A 41 -15.91 23.33 19.77
CA PRO A 41 -16.07 23.69 21.17
C PRO A 41 -14.70 23.73 21.88
N GLU A 42 -14.44 24.67 22.79
CA GLU A 42 -13.23 24.59 23.63
C GLU A 42 -13.31 23.38 24.58
N GLY A 43 -12.33 22.48 24.52
CA GLY A 43 -12.21 21.29 25.37
C GLY A 43 -10.89 20.55 25.13
N SER A 44 -10.39 19.79 26.11
CA SER A 44 -9.20 18.96 25.92
C SER A 44 -9.52 17.81 24.96
N TYR A 45 -9.15 17.96 23.69
CA TYR A 45 -9.52 17.01 22.64
C TYR A 45 -8.74 15.69 22.64
N PHE A 46 -7.87 15.43 23.61
CA PHE A 46 -7.01 14.25 23.55
C PHE A 46 -6.84 13.66 24.94
N ALA A 47 -7.21 12.39 25.09
CA ALA A 47 -6.88 11.66 26.29
C ALA A 47 -5.36 11.46 26.31
N ASP A 48 -4.67 12.09 27.25
CA ASP A 48 -3.30 11.80 27.69
C ASP A 48 -3.13 10.33 28.19
N SER A 49 -4.14 9.46 28.05
CA SER A 49 -4.25 8.20 28.79
C SER A 49 -3.37 7.08 28.28
N LEU A 50 -2.67 7.27 27.16
CA LEU A 50 -1.81 6.27 26.56
C LEU A 50 -0.47 6.90 26.18
N GLU A 51 0.33 7.25 27.19
CA GLU A 51 1.74 7.60 26.96
C GLU A 51 2.50 6.37 26.42
N TYR A 52 2.84 6.40 25.14
CA TYR A 52 3.72 5.42 24.52
C TYR A 52 5.12 6.00 24.37
N THR A 53 6.09 5.40 25.05
CA THR A 53 7.50 5.69 24.80
C THR A 53 7.94 5.04 23.48
N PRO A 54 8.98 5.57 22.80
CA PRO A 54 9.55 4.93 21.61
C PRO A 54 9.85 3.45 21.83
N GLU A 55 10.35 3.10 23.02
CA GLU A 55 10.69 1.73 23.38
C GLU A 55 9.47 0.81 23.48
N LYS A 56 8.40 1.24 24.17
CA LYS A 56 7.15 0.46 24.23
C LYS A 56 6.57 0.27 22.84
N GLN A 57 6.61 1.32 22.01
CA GLN A 57 6.11 1.24 20.64
C GLN A 57 6.94 0.29 19.78
N ARG A 58 8.28 0.33 19.90
CA ARG A 58 9.22 -0.57 19.22
C ARG A 58 8.94 -2.03 19.58
N GLN A 59 8.75 -2.32 20.87
CA GLN A 59 8.40 -3.67 21.33
C GLN A 59 7.05 -4.12 20.78
N THR A 60 6.02 -3.27 20.87
CA THR A 60 4.67 -3.57 20.36
C THR A 60 4.68 -3.94 18.87
N LEU A 61 5.37 -3.14 18.05
CA LEU A 61 5.51 -3.42 16.63
C LEU A 61 6.31 -4.70 16.37
N THR A 62 7.38 -4.95 17.14
CA THR A 62 8.19 -6.16 17.01
C THR A 62 7.38 -7.41 17.36
N ASP A 63 6.58 -7.39 18.42
CA ASP A 63 5.72 -8.50 18.82
C ASP A 63 4.67 -8.83 17.75
N ILE A 64 4.05 -7.80 17.16
CA ILE A 64 3.08 -7.97 16.08
C ILE A 64 3.76 -8.58 14.85
N GLN A 65 4.89 -8.01 14.40
CA GLN A 65 5.60 -8.53 13.23
C GLN A 65 6.07 -9.97 13.45
N GLN A 66 6.65 -10.28 14.62
CA GLN A 66 7.14 -11.61 14.93
C GLN A 66 5.99 -12.62 15.09
N GLY A 67 4.90 -12.23 15.75
CA GLY A 67 3.69 -13.05 15.90
C GLY A 67 3.11 -13.45 14.55
N TYR A 68 2.91 -12.48 13.65
CA TYR A 68 2.43 -12.75 12.30
C TYR A 68 3.43 -13.58 11.50
N PHE A 69 4.74 -13.28 11.55
CA PHE A 69 5.73 -14.12 10.87
C PHE A 69 5.70 -15.57 11.35
N ARG A 70 5.46 -15.81 12.64
CA ARG A 70 5.31 -17.17 13.20
C ARG A 70 4.12 -17.93 12.59
N PHE A 71 3.03 -17.27 12.20
CA PHE A 71 1.94 -17.95 11.50
C PHE A 71 2.44 -18.62 10.21
N PHE A 72 3.26 -17.94 9.42
CA PHE A 72 3.90 -18.53 8.24
C PHE A 72 5.07 -19.46 8.56
N TYR A 73 5.81 -19.21 9.63
CA TYR A 73 7.02 -19.98 9.91
C TYR A 73 6.74 -21.28 10.66
N GLU A 74 5.72 -21.31 11.52
CA GLU A 74 5.35 -22.46 12.36
C GLU A 74 4.14 -23.23 11.79
N ASP A 75 3.17 -22.55 11.17
CA ASP A 75 1.90 -23.13 10.70
C ASP A 75 1.72 -23.02 9.18
N TYR A 76 2.71 -23.52 8.45
CA TYR A 76 2.72 -23.59 6.99
C TYR A 76 2.41 -24.99 6.46
N GLN A 77 2.09 -25.10 5.18
CA GLN A 77 1.91 -26.41 4.55
C GLN A 77 3.26 -27.10 4.33
N LYS A 78 3.46 -28.24 4.99
CA LYS A 78 4.79 -28.85 5.16
C LYS A 78 5.51 -29.27 3.87
N ASP A 79 4.79 -29.65 2.82
CA ASP A 79 5.35 -30.13 1.54
C ASP A 79 5.75 -28.98 0.61
N SER A 80 5.00 -27.89 0.63
CA SER A 80 5.18 -26.72 -0.24
C SER A 80 5.95 -25.58 0.41
N LYS A 81 5.96 -25.53 1.75
CA LYS A 81 6.44 -24.38 2.54
C LYS A 81 5.67 -23.07 2.30
N MET A 82 4.50 -23.17 1.67
CA MET A 82 3.62 -22.05 1.33
C MET A 82 2.66 -21.74 2.48
N ALA A 83 2.10 -20.53 2.48
CA ALA A 83 1.18 -20.07 3.51
C ALA A 83 -0.18 -20.76 3.39
N LEU A 84 -0.76 -21.10 4.54
CA LEU A 84 -2.15 -21.56 4.61
C LEU A 84 -3.11 -20.43 4.21
N ILE A 85 -4.34 -20.79 3.83
CA ILE A 85 -5.39 -19.79 3.58
C ILE A 85 -5.72 -19.04 4.89
N GLY A 86 -6.01 -19.82 5.94
CA GLY A 86 -6.30 -19.34 7.28
C GLY A 86 -6.35 -20.50 8.25
N THR A 87 -6.33 -20.21 9.56
CA THR A 87 -6.27 -21.24 10.62
C THR A 87 -7.54 -22.08 10.75
N GLU A 88 -8.64 -21.68 10.14
CA GLU A 88 -9.93 -22.37 10.16
C GLU A 88 -10.09 -23.45 9.08
N ARG A 89 -9.14 -23.53 8.15
CA ARG A 89 -9.23 -24.42 6.98
C ARG A 89 -8.28 -25.60 7.13
N PRO A 90 -8.58 -26.74 6.47
CA PRO A 90 -7.65 -27.85 6.43
C PRO A 90 -6.30 -27.40 5.87
N ALA A 91 -5.21 -27.78 6.55
CA ALA A 91 -3.82 -27.45 6.18
C ALA A 91 -3.32 -28.19 4.92
N ILE A 92 -4.23 -28.51 4.00
CA ILE A 92 -3.93 -29.11 2.71
C ILE A 92 -3.88 -28.06 1.59
N ASN A 93 -4.63 -26.96 1.72
CA ASN A 93 -4.67 -25.90 0.71
C ASN A 93 -3.84 -24.69 1.14
N VAL A 94 -3.17 -24.10 0.15
CA VAL A 94 -2.32 -22.92 0.32
C VAL A 94 -2.90 -21.76 -0.48
N ALA A 95 -2.76 -20.54 0.04
CA ALA A 95 -3.17 -19.32 -0.64
C ALA A 95 -1.98 -18.67 -1.34
N LEU A 96 -2.14 -18.32 -2.62
CA LEU A 96 -1.04 -17.75 -3.40
C LEU A 96 -0.68 -16.34 -2.93
N ALA A 97 -1.64 -15.42 -2.75
CA ALA A 97 -1.38 -14.09 -2.17
C ALA A 97 -0.84 -14.17 -0.75
N GLY A 98 -1.42 -15.04 0.10
CA GLY A 98 -0.90 -15.27 1.44
C GLY A 98 0.57 -15.68 1.43
N SER A 99 0.95 -16.52 0.46
CA SER A 99 2.33 -16.96 0.25
C SER A 99 3.22 -15.86 -0.33
N ALA A 100 2.68 -14.97 -1.16
CA ALA A 100 3.38 -13.81 -1.67
C ALA A 100 3.81 -12.84 -0.56
N TYR A 101 2.88 -12.52 0.35
CA TYR A 101 3.16 -11.68 1.50
C TYR A 101 4.16 -12.36 2.45
N ALA A 102 4.01 -13.67 2.65
CA ALA A 102 4.96 -14.45 3.41
C ALA A 102 6.37 -14.45 2.81
N ALA A 103 6.51 -14.63 1.49
CA ALA A 103 7.79 -14.52 0.80
C ALA A 103 8.41 -13.13 1.01
N THR A 104 7.61 -12.07 0.85
CA THR A 104 8.02 -10.68 1.10
C THR A 104 8.51 -10.46 2.54
N ALA A 105 7.99 -11.21 3.50
CA ALA A 105 8.39 -11.14 4.91
C ALA A 105 9.68 -11.93 5.25
N ILE A 106 10.17 -12.80 4.36
CA ILE A 106 11.40 -13.59 4.63
C ILE A 106 12.62 -12.69 4.86
N PRO A 107 12.93 -11.69 4.00
CA PRO A 107 14.01 -10.74 4.27
C PRO A 107 13.86 -10.00 5.61
N VAL A 108 12.63 -9.63 5.98
CA VAL A 108 12.33 -8.99 7.27
C VAL A 108 12.77 -9.90 8.42
N ALA A 109 12.42 -11.17 8.37
CA ALA A 109 12.77 -12.13 9.41
C ALA A 109 14.27 -12.36 9.54
N VAL A 110 15.03 -12.26 8.45
CA VAL A 110 16.50 -12.33 8.47
C VAL A 110 17.09 -11.07 9.09
N GLU A 111 16.68 -9.87 8.63
CA GLU A 111 17.17 -8.59 9.16
C GLU A 111 16.82 -8.38 10.64
N ARG A 112 15.69 -8.93 11.10
CA ARG A 112 15.26 -8.91 12.50
C ARG A 112 15.86 -10.05 13.34
N GLY A 113 16.64 -10.95 12.74
CA GLY A 113 17.31 -12.05 13.44
C GLY A 113 16.38 -13.15 13.94
N TRP A 114 15.17 -13.27 13.41
CA TRP A 114 14.24 -14.35 13.77
C TRP A 114 14.62 -15.68 13.11
N ILE A 115 15.24 -15.60 11.94
CA ILE A 115 15.83 -16.74 11.22
C ILE A 115 17.19 -16.33 10.65
N SER A 116 18.06 -17.30 10.41
CA SER A 116 19.32 -17.04 9.70
C SER A 116 19.09 -16.78 8.21
N ARG A 117 20.03 -16.08 7.56
CA ARG A 117 20.02 -15.90 6.10
C ARG A 117 19.94 -17.23 5.34
N LYS A 118 20.64 -18.26 5.83
CA LYS A 118 20.63 -19.60 5.24
C LYS A 118 19.25 -20.25 5.32
N GLU A 119 18.56 -20.15 6.46
CA GLU A 119 17.18 -20.64 6.59
C GLU A 119 16.21 -19.87 5.69
N GLY A 120 16.40 -18.55 5.58
CA GLY A 120 15.62 -17.71 4.67
C GLY A 120 15.80 -18.10 3.20
N ALA A 121 17.05 -18.26 2.75
CA ALA A 121 17.38 -18.68 1.39
C ALA A 121 16.82 -20.07 1.07
N GLN A 122 16.89 -21.02 2.03
CA GLN A 122 16.30 -22.34 1.85
C GLN A 122 14.77 -22.27 1.75
N ARG A 123 14.11 -21.48 2.61
CA ARG A 123 12.65 -21.28 2.55
C ARG A 123 12.23 -20.70 1.21
N PHE A 124 12.97 -19.72 0.71
CA PHE A 124 12.74 -19.14 -0.61
C PHE A 124 12.88 -20.18 -1.73
N LEU A 125 13.96 -20.97 -1.73
CA LEU A 125 14.15 -22.04 -2.70
C LEU A 125 13.04 -23.11 -2.64
N ASP A 126 12.60 -23.50 -1.44
CA ASP A 126 11.54 -24.49 -1.27
C ASP A 126 10.22 -24.03 -1.90
N MET A 127 9.85 -22.75 -1.69
CA MET A 127 8.67 -22.14 -2.29
C MET A 127 8.78 -22.10 -3.81
N CYS A 128 9.92 -21.68 -4.36
CA CYS A 128 10.18 -21.71 -5.80
C CYS A 128 10.10 -23.14 -6.37
N THR A 129 10.66 -24.12 -5.67
CA THR A 129 10.65 -25.52 -6.09
C THR A 129 9.23 -26.08 -6.15
N PHE A 130 8.38 -25.72 -5.19
CA PHE A 130 6.96 -26.05 -5.23
C PHE A 130 6.24 -25.39 -6.42
N LEU A 131 6.42 -24.08 -6.61
CA LEU A 131 5.78 -23.33 -7.70
C LEU A 131 6.19 -23.84 -9.09
N ASN A 132 7.44 -24.29 -9.25
CA ASN A 132 7.95 -24.85 -10.51
C ASN A 132 7.25 -26.15 -10.93
N ARG A 133 6.74 -26.94 -9.98
CA ARG A 133 6.00 -28.18 -10.25
C ARG A 133 4.48 -28.03 -10.16
N ALA A 134 3.98 -26.90 -9.67
CA ALA A 134 2.56 -26.64 -9.54
C ALA A 134 1.87 -26.52 -10.91
N GLU A 135 0.56 -26.81 -10.95
CA GLU A 135 -0.25 -26.64 -12.16
C GLU A 135 -0.29 -25.15 -12.53
N ARG A 136 -0.10 -24.86 -13.82
CA ARG A 136 -0.13 -23.49 -14.37
C ARG A 136 -1.06 -23.41 -15.56
N TYR A 137 -1.67 -22.24 -15.73
CA TYR A 137 -2.65 -21.92 -16.76
C TYR A 137 -2.14 -20.72 -17.54
N HIS A 138 -1.55 -20.96 -18.72
CA HIS A 138 -0.82 -19.91 -19.45
C HIS A 138 0.24 -19.22 -18.57
N GLY A 139 0.95 -20.04 -17.79
CA GLY A 139 2.00 -19.61 -16.85
C GLY A 139 1.50 -19.07 -15.51
N ALA A 140 0.24 -18.63 -15.39
CA ALA A 140 -0.32 -18.18 -14.11
C ALA A 140 -0.68 -19.36 -13.18
N TRP A 141 -0.57 -19.15 -11.88
CA TRP A 141 -0.97 -20.13 -10.86
C TRP A 141 -2.41 -19.91 -10.38
N SER A 142 -3.00 -20.92 -9.75
CA SER A 142 -4.32 -20.81 -9.14
C SER A 142 -4.31 -19.99 -7.85
N HIS A 143 -5.43 -19.33 -7.58
CA HIS A 143 -5.73 -18.63 -6.33
C HIS A 143 -5.43 -19.49 -5.09
N TRP A 144 -5.98 -20.71 -5.08
CA TRP A 144 -5.64 -21.75 -4.11
C TRP A 144 -5.05 -22.97 -4.80
N MET A 145 -4.13 -23.63 -4.13
CA MET A 145 -3.53 -24.88 -4.59
C MET A 145 -3.50 -25.90 -3.46
N ASN A 146 -3.55 -27.19 -3.82
CA ASN A 146 -3.22 -28.25 -2.90
C ASN A 146 -1.71 -28.22 -2.62
N GLY A 147 -1.30 -27.90 -1.41
CA GLY A 147 0.12 -27.70 -1.05
C GLY A 147 1.00 -28.95 -1.17
N LYS A 148 0.41 -30.15 -1.23
CA LYS A 148 1.20 -31.38 -1.46
C LYS A 148 1.49 -31.61 -2.94
N THR A 149 0.47 -31.44 -3.77
CA THR A 149 0.48 -31.84 -5.19
C THR A 149 0.73 -30.69 -6.15
N GLY A 150 0.43 -29.46 -5.75
CA GLY A 150 0.45 -28.29 -6.63
C GLY A 150 -0.75 -28.16 -7.57
N ALA A 151 -1.76 -29.04 -7.45
CA ALA A 151 -2.98 -28.96 -8.25
C ALA A 151 -3.85 -27.77 -7.81
N GLY A 152 -4.49 -27.10 -8.78
CA GLY A 152 -5.42 -26.01 -8.50
C GLY A 152 -6.61 -26.47 -7.65
N SER A 153 -7.03 -25.63 -6.69
CA SER A 153 -8.23 -25.85 -5.88
C SER A 153 -9.31 -24.84 -6.25
N PRO A 154 -10.60 -25.26 -6.34
CA PRO A 154 -11.68 -24.33 -6.65
C PRO A 154 -11.78 -23.18 -5.64
N PHE A 155 -11.81 -21.95 -6.14
CA PHE A 155 -12.04 -20.75 -5.32
C PHE A 155 -13.52 -20.36 -5.32
N ASN A 156 -14.17 -20.38 -6.49
CA ASN A 156 -15.58 -20.06 -6.65
C ASN A 156 -16.16 -20.76 -7.90
N PRO A 157 -17.48 -20.71 -8.17
CA PRO A 157 -18.10 -21.39 -9.32
C PRO A 157 -17.57 -21.01 -10.71
N LYS A 158 -16.82 -19.93 -10.85
CA LYS A 158 -16.18 -19.47 -12.10
C LYS A 158 -14.68 -19.74 -12.16
N GLN A 159 -14.08 -20.21 -11.08
CA GLN A 159 -12.66 -20.49 -10.95
C GLN A 159 -12.50 -21.85 -10.26
N GLN A 160 -12.64 -22.93 -11.03
CA GLN A 160 -12.57 -24.31 -10.56
C GLN A 160 -11.19 -24.92 -10.83
N SER A 161 -10.58 -24.57 -11.96
CA SER A 161 -9.24 -24.94 -12.39
C SER A 161 -8.70 -23.79 -13.24
N ALA A 162 -8.38 -22.70 -12.56
CA ALA A 162 -8.09 -21.42 -13.19
C ALA A 162 -6.73 -20.87 -12.76
N GLY A 163 -6.10 -20.14 -13.68
CA GLY A 163 -5.04 -19.20 -13.33
C GLY A 163 -5.66 -17.91 -12.83
N ASP A 164 -5.16 -17.40 -11.71
CA ASP A 164 -5.53 -16.11 -11.13
C ASP A 164 -4.36 -15.14 -11.33
N LEU A 165 -4.57 -14.13 -12.17
CA LEU A 165 -3.52 -13.22 -12.62
C LEU A 165 -3.10 -12.25 -11.51
N VAL A 166 -4.04 -11.83 -10.66
CA VAL A 166 -3.77 -10.89 -9.57
C VAL A 166 -2.94 -11.58 -8.49
N GLU A 167 -3.33 -12.79 -8.10
CA GLU A 167 -2.60 -13.60 -7.14
C GLU A 167 -1.20 -13.99 -7.67
N THR A 168 -1.10 -14.31 -8.96
CA THR A 168 0.18 -14.56 -9.65
C THR A 168 1.08 -13.32 -9.61
N ALA A 169 0.53 -12.13 -9.84
CA ALA A 169 1.28 -10.90 -9.77
C ALA A 169 1.82 -10.64 -8.36
N PHE A 170 0.99 -10.82 -7.32
CA PHE A 170 1.45 -10.72 -5.94
C PHE A 170 2.59 -11.69 -5.65
N MET A 171 2.45 -12.96 -6.05
CA MET A 171 3.52 -13.95 -5.85
C MET A 171 4.82 -13.51 -6.52
N MET A 172 4.78 -13.05 -7.76
CA MET A 172 5.97 -12.55 -8.45
C MET A 172 6.58 -11.34 -7.74
N MET A 173 5.78 -10.40 -7.22
CA MET A 173 6.30 -9.30 -6.40
C MET A 173 7.09 -9.83 -5.21
N GLY A 174 6.53 -10.75 -4.43
CA GLY A 174 7.22 -11.35 -3.28
C GLY A 174 8.49 -12.12 -3.66
N LEU A 175 8.48 -12.84 -4.79
CA LEU A 175 9.65 -13.55 -5.30
C LEU A 175 10.75 -12.59 -5.77
N PHE A 176 10.42 -11.47 -6.39
CA PHE A 176 11.39 -10.45 -6.77
C PHE A 176 12.06 -9.84 -5.54
N ILE A 177 11.29 -9.50 -4.49
CA ILE A 177 11.86 -9.02 -3.23
C ILE A 177 12.86 -10.02 -2.64
N CYS A 178 12.52 -11.31 -2.64
CA CYS A 178 13.46 -12.35 -2.22
C CYS A 178 14.70 -12.42 -3.12
N SER A 179 14.54 -12.34 -4.44
CA SER A 179 15.67 -12.38 -5.39
C SER A 179 16.65 -11.22 -5.19
N GLU A 180 16.15 -10.00 -4.93
CA GLU A 180 17.00 -8.83 -4.67
C GLU A 180 17.74 -8.96 -3.33
N TYR A 181 17.11 -9.57 -2.32
CA TYR A 181 17.72 -9.75 -1.00
C TYR A 181 18.72 -10.92 -0.96
N PHE A 182 18.34 -12.06 -1.55
CA PHE A 182 19.13 -13.29 -1.64
C PHE A 182 19.92 -13.31 -2.95
N ASN A 183 20.91 -12.42 -3.05
CA ASN A 183 21.66 -12.11 -4.28
C ASN A 183 23.14 -12.57 -4.27
N SER A 184 23.54 -13.44 -3.34
CA SER A 184 24.91 -13.97 -3.31
C SER A 184 25.14 -15.10 -4.31
N GLU A 185 26.40 -15.52 -4.48
CA GLU A 185 26.82 -16.66 -5.29
C GLU A 185 26.58 -18.02 -4.61
N ASP A 186 25.94 -18.06 -3.43
CA ASP A 186 25.52 -19.32 -2.82
C ASP A 186 24.59 -20.11 -3.75
N ALA A 187 24.77 -21.44 -3.80
CA ALA A 187 24.01 -22.30 -4.71
C ALA A 187 22.50 -22.29 -4.42
N THR A 188 22.10 -22.14 -3.16
CA THR A 188 20.67 -22.06 -2.76
C THR A 188 20.04 -20.79 -3.29
N GLU A 189 20.70 -19.66 -3.08
CA GLU A 189 20.24 -18.34 -3.54
C GLU A 189 20.23 -18.29 -5.09
N THR A 190 21.27 -18.80 -5.73
CA THR A 190 21.39 -18.85 -7.20
C THR A 190 20.27 -19.68 -7.82
N ASN A 191 20.05 -20.91 -7.35
CA ASN A 191 18.99 -21.78 -7.86
C ASN A 191 17.60 -21.16 -7.69
N ALA A 192 17.35 -20.49 -6.56
CA ALA A 192 16.08 -19.82 -6.32
C ALA A 192 15.85 -18.67 -7.32
N ARG A 193 16.87 -17.83 -7.55
CA ARG A 193 16.80 -16.74 -8.54
C ARG A 193 16.61 -17.25 -9.97
N GLU A 194 17.25 -18.36 -10.34
CA GLU A 194 17.04 -18.99 -11.66
C GLU A 194 15.59 -19.44 -11.86
N LEU A 195 14.95 -20.00 -10.83
CA LEU A 195 13.52 -20.34 -10.88
C LEU A 195 12.63 -19.11 -11.00
N VAL A 196 12.93 -18.03 -10.27
CA VAL A 196 12.17 -16.77 -10.39
C VAL A 196 12.29 -16.18 -11.80
N ALA A 197 13.51 -16.17 -12.37
CA ALA A 197 13.73 -15.73 -13.74
C ALA A 197 12.96 -16.60 -14.74
N LYS A 198 12.95 -17.92 -14.54
CA LYS A 198 12.14 -18.84 -15.35
C LYS A 198 10.65 -18.50 -15.27
N PHE A 199 10.10 -18.27 -14.08
CA PHE A 199 8.67 -17.95 -13.94
C PHE A 199 8.31 -16.64 -14.64
N HIS A 200 9.10 -15.58 -14.42
CA HIS A 200 8.93 -14.30 -15.09
C HIS A 200 8.88 -14.46 -16.62
N ASN A 201 9.70 -15.36 -17.15
CA ASN A 201 9.81 -15.60 -18.59
C ASN A 201 8.77 -16.57 -19.16
N GLU A 202 7.87 -17.13 -18.34
CA GLU A 202 6.89 -18.15 -18.78
C GLU A 202 5.43 -17.75 -18.51
N ILE A 203 5.18 -16.63 -17.82
CA ILE A 203 3.83 -16.11 -17.58
C ILE A 203 3.35 -15.33 -18.81
N ASP A 204 2.31 -15.82 -19.46
CA ASP A 204 1.73 -15.20 -20.66
C ASP A 204 0.68 -14.15 -20.27
N TRP A 205 1.13 -12.96 -19.89
CA TRP A 205 0.24 -11.85 -19.50
C TRP A 205 -0.66 -11.40 -20.65
N ARG A 206 -0.15 -11.45 -21.88
CA ARG A 206 -0.88 -11.11 -23.10
C ARG A 206 -2.08 -12.03 -23.32
N PHE A 207 -1.96 -13.33 -23.03
CA PHE A 207 -3.10 -14.25 -23.10
C PHE A 207 -4.29 -13.77 -22.24
N TYR A 208 -4.00 -13.23 -21.05
CA TYR A 208 -5.04 -12.73 -20.14
C TYR A 208 -5.72 -11.43 -20.62
N THR A 209 -5.35 -10.90 -21.78
CA THR A 209 -6.13 -9.83 -22.42
C THR A 209 -7.40 -10.32 -23.10
N ASN A 210 -7.48 -11.62 -23.42
CA ASN A 210 -8.49 -12.17 -24.31
C ASN A 210 -8.62 -11.37 -25.64
N GLY A 211 -7.52 -10.77 -26.12
CA GLY A 211 -7.50 -9.94 -27.32
C GLY A 211 -8.13 -8.55 -27.17
N GLU A 212 -8.40 -8.12 -25.93
CA GLU A 212 -9.00 -6.81 -25.62
C GLU A 212 -7.97 -5.85 -25.01
N GLN A 213 -8.32 -4.55 -24.91
CA GLN A 213 -7.50 -3.54 -24.24
C GLN A 213 -7.72 -3.54 -22.72
N THR A 214 -7.68 -4.71 -22.09
CA THR A 214 -7.82 -4.90 -20.64
C THR A 214 -7.13 -6.20 -20.20
N LEU A 215 -6.99 -6.41 -18.90
CA LEU A 215 -6.63 -7.71 -18.32
C LEU A 215 -7.87 -8.34 -17.68
N TYR A 216 -8.03 -9.64 -17.87
CA TYR A 216 -8.99 -10.45 -17.16
C TYR A 216 -8.35 -11.06 -15.91
N TRP A 217 -9.11 -11.08 -14.82
CA TRP A 217 -8.63 -11.57 -13.54
C TRP A 217 -8.23 -13.05 -13.58
N ALA A 218 -9.01 -13.86 -14.29
CA ALA A 218 -8.78 -15.29 -14.33
C ALA A 218 -9.27 -15.94 -15.61
N TRP A 219 -8.62 -17.06 -15.92
CA TRP A 219 -9.01 -17.97 -16.98
C TRP A 219 -9.03 -19.40 -16.46
N ASP A 220 -10.14 -20.09 -16.67
CA ASP A 220 -10.37 -21.47 -16.28
C ASP A 220 -10.27 -22.41 -17.49
N LYS A 221 -9.57 -23.55 -17.35
CA LYS A 221 -9.37 -24.48 -18.47
C LYS A 221 -10.65 -25.09 -19.05
N ASN A 222 -11.72 -25.15 -18.26
CA ASN A 222 -13.00 -25.73 -18.65
C ASN A 222 -14.08 -24.66 -18.86
N LEU A 223 -13.98 -23.52 -18.15
CA LEU A 223 -15.02 -22.48 -18.17
C LEU A 223 -14.63 -21.23 -19.00
N GLY A 224 -13.37 -21.12 -19.43
CA GLY A 224 -12.85 -19.94 -20.12
C GLY A 224 -12.61 -18.75 -19.19
N PHE A 225 -12.63 -17.54 -19.75
CA PHE A 225 -12.41 -16.31 -18.98
C PHE A 225 -13.52 -16.07 -17.95
N ALA A 226 -13.13 -15.79 -16.71
CA ALA A 226 -14.04 -15.23 -15.73
C ALA A 226 -14.49 -13.84 -16.20
N PRO A 227 -15.77 -13.45 -16.06
CA PRO A 227 -16.28 -12.15 -16.53
C PRO A 227 -15.89 -11.01 -15.57
N LEU A 228 -14.60 -10.90 -15.24
CA LEU A 228 -14.04 -9.95 -14.30
C LEU A 228 -12.81 -9.28 -14.92
N LYS A 229 -13.03 -8.07 -15.46
CA LYS A 229 -11.98 -7.21 -15.99
C LYS A 229 -11.31 -6.46 -14.85
N ILE A 230 -10.00 -6.29 -14.93
CA ILE A 230 -9.23 -5.54 -13.94
C ILE A 230 -9.28 -4.06 -14.33
N THR A 231 -9.92 -3.25 -13.50
CA THR A 231 -9.96 -1.78 -13.64
C THR A 231 -9.61 -1.15 -12.30
N GLY A 232 -8.79 -0.12 -12.34
CA GLY A 232 -8.26 0.55 -11.18
C GLY A 232 -9.07 1.78 -10.75
N PRO A 233 -8.62 2.44 -9.66
CA PRO A 233 -7.63 1.94 -8.72
C PRO A 233 -8.21 0.81 -7.86
N CYS A 234 -7.44 -0.26 -7.68
CA CYS A 234 -7.72 -1.38 -6.79
C CYS A 234 -6.39 -2.05 -6.39
N GLU A 235 -6.45 -3.17 -5.68
CA GLU A 235 -5.27 -3.94 -5.25
C GLU A 235 -4.44 -4.51 -6.41
N ALA A 236 -5.03 -4.62 -7.61
CA ALA A 236 -4.47 -5.35 -8.74
C ALA A 236 -3.46 -4.56 -9.60
N LEU A 237 -3.02 -3.38 -9.15
CA LEU A 237 -1.98 -2.59 -9.85
C LEU A 237 -0.73 -3.42 -10.23
N PRO A 238 -0.18 -4.31 -9.36
CA PRO A 238 0.97 -5.12 -9.71
C PRO A 238 0.77 -6.00 -10.94
N ALA A 239 -0.45 -6.47 -11.23
CA ALA A 239 -0.71 -7.29 -12.41
C ALA A 239 -0.46 -6.51 -13.70
N TYR A 240 -0.87 -5.25 -13.76
CA TYR A 240 -0.60 -4.39 -14.91
C TYR A 240 0.88 -4.02 -15.04
N LEU A 241 1.55 -3.70 -13.93
CA LEU A 241 2.97 -3.35 -13.95
C LEU A 241 3.83 -4.51 -14.47
N LEU A 242 3.59 -5.71 -13.93
CA LEU A 242 4.33 -6.90 -14.35
C LEU A 242 3.98 -7.34 -15.78
N ALA A 243 2.73 -7.16 -16.21
CA ALA A 243 2.34 -7.41 -17.59
C ALA A 243 3.03 -6.46 -18.58
N LEU A 244 3.26 -5.20 -18.21
CA LEU A 244 4.00 -4.24 -19.04
C LEU A 244 5.49 -4.59 -19.11
N SER A 245 6.08 -5.00 -18.00
CA SER A 245 7.52 -5.28 -17.90
C SER A 245 7.95 -6.67 -18.40
N ALA A 246 6.99 -7.57 -18.61
CA ALA A 246 7.21 -8.94 -19.07
C ALA A 246 8.02 -9.02 -20.39
N PRO A 247 8.56 -10.21 -20.76
CA PRO A 247 9.18 -10.42 -22.06
C PRO A 247 8.25 -10.04 -23.22
N GLU A 248 8.82 -9.58 -24.33
CA GLU A 248 8.07 -8.97 -25.45
C GLU A 248 6.99 -9.89 -26.04
N GLU A 249 7.21 -11.20 -26.04
CA GLU A 249 6.26 -12.20 -26.50
C GLU A 249 5.02 -12.33 -25.59
N PHE A 250 5.17 -12.01 -24.30
CA PHE A 250 4.16 -12.17 -23.25
C PHE A 250 3.63 -10.85 -22.69
N SER A 251 4.25 -9.72 -23.04
CA SER A 251 3.88 -8.41 -22.50
C SER A 251 2.62 -7.83 -23.13
N ILE A 252 1.96 -6.96 -22.37
CA ILE A 252 0.88 -6.10 -22.86
C ILE A 252 1.43 -4.77 -23.37
N THR A 253 0.62 -4.06 -24.15
CA THR A 253 0.95 -2.69 -24.60
C THR A 253 0.48 -1.64 -23.59
N GLU A 254 1.01 -0.43 -23.70
CA GLU A 254 0.55 0.73 -22.92
C GLU A 254 -0.95 1.00 -23.11
N ASP A 255 -1.51 0.70 -24.30
CA ASP A 255 -2.95 0.83 -24.56
C ASP A 255 -3.79 -0.09 -23.67
N VAL A 256 -3.33 -1.32 -23.41
CA VAL A 256 -4.05 -2.27 -22.53
C VAL A 256 -4.07 -1.74 -21.10
N TYR A 257 -2.98 -1.13 -20.64
CA TYR A 257 -2.92 -0.46 -19.35
C TYR A 257 -3.83 0.77 -19.33
N THR A 258 -3.70 1.68 -20.30
CA THR A 258 -4.47 2.92 -20.35
C THR A 258 -5.98 2.66 -20.40
N HIS A 259 -6.46 1.76 -21.26
CA HIS A 259 -7.90 1.53 -21.38
C HIS A 259 -8.45 0.56 -20.33
N GLY A 260 -7.65 -0.43 -19.91
CA GLY A 260 -8.07 -1.44 -18.95
C GLY A 260 -8.00 -0.94 -17.52
N TRP A 261 -6.81 -0.52 -17.08
CA TRP A 261 -6.57 -0.02 -15.73
C TRP A 261 -7.23 1.32 -15.50
N ARG A 262 -7.03 2.31 -16.38
CA ARG A 262 -7.58 3.67 -16.20
C ARG A 262 -9.03 3.80 -16.69
N GLY A 263 -9.62 2.79 -17.33
CA GLY A 263 -11.06 2.70 -17.58
C GLY A 263 -11.75 4.02 -18.00
N LYS A 264 -12.98 4.25 -17.54
CA LYS A 264 -13.73 5.50 -17.83
C LYS A 264 -13.79 6.48 -16.65
N ASN A 265 -13.81 5.98 -15.41
CA ASN A 265 -14.05 6.78 -14.20
C ASN A 265 -12.84 6.74 -13.25
N PHE A 266 -11.64 6.52 -13.79
CA PHE A 266 -10.42 6.42 -12.99
C PHE A 266 -9.99 7.75 -12.39
N PHE A 267 -10.22 8.87 -13.08
CA PHE A 267 -9.80 10.18 -12.62
C PHE A 267 -10.98 11.16 -12.58
N ASN A 268 -11.16 11.80 -11.43
CA ASN A 268 -12.28 12.69 -11.13
C ASN A 268 -11.69 14.01 -10.60
N GLN A 269 -11.30 14.87 -11.53
CA GLN A 269 -10.62 16.13 -11.24
C GLN A 269 -11.42 17.00 -10.25
N GLY A 270 -10.75 17.50 -9.22
CA GLY A 270 -11.29 18.35 -8.17
C GLY A 270 -12.11 17.62 -7.11
N ARG A 271 -12.23 16.28 -7.16
CA ARG A 271 -13.02 15.54 -6.16
C ARG A 271 -12.36 15.60 -4.80
N THR A 272 -13.14 16.02 -3.81
CA THR A 272 -12.77 16.00 -2.39
C THR A 272 -13.79 15.23 -1.57
N THR A 273 -13.31 14.56 -0.51
CA THR A 273 -14.14 13.80 0.44
C THR A 273 -13.68 14.14 1.85
N TYR A 274 -14.59 14.66 2.67
CA TYR A 274 -14.28 15.25 3.99
C TYR A 274 -13.19 16.33 3.95
N GLY A 275 -13.03 17.02 2.81
CA GLY A 275 -11.98 18.03 2.61
C GLY A 275 -10.64 17.48 2.12
N TYR A 276 -10.48 16.15 2.05
CA TYR A 276 -9.27 15.53 1.48
C TYR A 276 -9.42 15.35 -0.04
N THR A 277 -8.39 15.70 -0.80
CA THR A 277 -8.30 15.40 -2.25
C THR A 277 -8.37 13.90 -2.48
N PHE A 278 -9.28 13.44 -3.33
CA PHE A 278 -9.43 12.01 -3.60
C PHE A 278 -9.92 11.76 -5.03
N GLU A 279 -9.10 12.06 -6.02
CA GLU A 279 -9.51 12.12 -7.42
C GLU A 279 -9.56 10.75 -8.12
N LEU A 280 -8.85 9.74 -7.59
CA LEU A 280 -8.81 8.42 -8.22
C LEU A 280 -9.99 7.50 -7.87
N GLY A 281 -10.54 6.83 -8.88
CA GLY A 281 -11.51 5.73 -8.75
C GLY A 281 -12.98 6.13 -8.70
N GLY A 282 -13.86 5.12 -8.78
CA GLY A 282 -15.31 5.32 -8.90
C GLY A 282 -16.06 5.59 -7.60
N GLU A 283 -15.48 5.30 -6.44
CA GLU A 283 -16.13 5.44 -5.13
C GLU A 283 -15.62 6.69 -4.40
N GLU A 284 -16.53 7.57 -3.97
CA GLU A 284 -16.19 8.85 -3.32
C GLU A 284 -15.37 8.68 -2.03
N LYS A 285 -15.68 7.63 -1.25
CA LYS A 285 -15.00 7.34 0.02
C LYS A 285 -13.92 6.25 -0.13
N GLY A 286 -13.52 5.97 -1.36
CA GLY A 286 -12.65 4.84 -1.67
C GLY A 286 -13.34 3.50 -1.39
N GLY A 287 -12.53 2.46 -1.25
CA GLY A 287 -12.98 1.10 -1.03
C GLY A 287 -12.50 0.55 0.32
N PRO A 288 -12.39 -0.78 0.44
CA PRO A 288 -11.70 -1.39 1.57
C PRO A 288 -10.24 -0.92 1.61
N LEU A 289 -9.68 -0.65 2.79
CA LEU A 289 -8.33 -0.09 2.92
C LEU A 289 -7.22 -0.92 2.26
N PHE A 290 -7.40 -2.23 2.15
CA PHE A 290 -6.37 -3.10 1.56
C PHE A 290 -6.01 -2.70 0.12
N THR A 291 -6.89 -2.02 -0.62
CA THR A 291 -6.66 -1.59 -2.01
C THR A 291 -5.54 -0.55 -2.15
N THR A 292 -5.23 0.21 -1.09
CA THR A 292 -4.08 1.13 -1.05
C THR A 292 -2.99 0.67 -0.08
N GLN A 293 -3.14 -0.51 0.53
CA GLN A 293 -2.13 -1.08 1.41
C GLN A 293 -1.34 -2.16 0.70
N HIS A 294 -2.04 -3.08 0.03
CA HIS A 294 -1.44 -4.25 -0.59
C HIS A 294 -0.48 -3.89 -1.75
N PRO A 295 -0.88 -3.12 -2.78
CA PRO A 295 0.05 -2.77 -3.85
C PRO A 295 1.20 -1.88 -3.35
N PHE A 296 0.92 -0.94 -2.44
CA PHE A 296 1.88 0.03 -1.94
C PHE A 296 2.81 -0.48 -0.82
N LEU A 297 2.66 -1.76 -0.42
CA LEU A 297 3.69 -2.42 0.38
C LEU A 297 4.95 -2.69 -0.46
N TRP A 298 4.80 -2.92 -1.77
CA TRP A 298 5.93 -3.08 -2.70
C TRP A 298 6.23 -1.79 -3.45
N ILE A 299 5.21 -1.06 -3.89
CA ILE A 299 5.36 0.19 -4.63
C ILE A 299 5.46 1.34 -3.63
N ASN A 300 6.61 2.01 -3.57
CA ASN A 300 6.81 3.08 -2.58
C ASN A 300 5.97 4.33 -2.92
N PRO A 301 4.89 4.63 -2.17
CA PRO A 301 4.03 5.76 -2.51
C PRO A 301 4.73 7.11 -2.28
N PHE A 302 5.79 7.15 -1.47
CA PHE A 302 6.50 8.39 -1.11
C PHE A 302 7.37 8.97 -2.22
N ILE A 303 7.69 8.19 -3.25
CA ILE A 303 8.61 8.63 -4.31
C ILE A 303 7.97 8.62 -5.69
N TYR A 304 6.71 8.19 -5.82
CA TYR A 304 6.06 8.06 -7.10
C TYR A 304 4.81 8.92 -7.23
N GLN A 305 4.68 9.51 -8.41
CA GLN A 305 3.48 10.16 -8.94
C GLN A 305 3.30 9.76 -10.41
N ASP A 306 2.11 9.99 -10.95
CA ASP A 306 1.89 9.97 -12.40
C ASP A 306 1.10 11.21 -12.86
N ASN A 307 0.47 11.17 -14.04
CA ASN A 307 -0.32 12.29 -14.55
C ASN A 307 -1.66 12.50 -13.80
N TYR A 308 -2.04 11.58 -12.92
CA TYR A 308 -3.34 11.52 -12.27
C TYR A 308 -3.26 11.62 -10.75
N ALA A 309 -2.16 11.19 -10.12
CA ALA A 309 -2.04 11.28 -8.67
C ALA A 309 -0.60 11.37 -8.17
N ASP A 310 -0.45 12.05 -7.04
CA ASP A 310 0.59 11.75 -6.06
C ASP A 310 0.13 10.53 -5.24
N TYR A 311 0.91 9.44 -5.29
CA TYR A 311 0.51 8.19 -4.63
C TYR A 311 0.66 8.22 -3.10
N TRP A 312 1.53 9.07 -2.55
CA TRP A 312 1.55 9.31 -1.10
C TRP A 312 0.27 10.01 -0.66
N GLU A 313 -0.14 11.06 -1.38
CA GLU A 313 -1.38 11.78 -1.08
C GLU A 313 -2.58 10.85 -1.21
N PHE A 314 -2.67 10.09 -2.31
CA PHE A 314 -3.76 9.14 -2.55
C PHE A 314 -3.89 8.10 -1.43
N CYS A 315 -2.79 7.45 -1.02
CA CYS A 315 -2.80 6.45 0.05
C CYS A 315 -3.14 7.07 1.42
N THR A 316 -2.56 8.25 1.71
CA THR A 316 -2.80 8.98 2.96
C THR A 316 -4.27 9.39 3.08
N ASN A 317 -4.82 9.98 2.02
CA ASN A 317 -6.19 10.47 2.01
C ASN A 317 -7.19 9.32 2.05
N HIS A 318 -6.93 8.17 1.42
CA HIS A 318 -7.78 6.98 1.57
C HIS A 318 -7.89 6.55 3.05
N ALA A 319 -6.75 6.50 3.76
CA ALA A 319 -6.73 6.15 5.18
C ALA A 319 -7.49 7.16 6.05
N LEU A 320 -7.28 8.46 5.81
CA LEU A 320 -7.95 9.54 6.56
C LEU A 320 -9.45 9.59 6.27
N ILE A 321 -9.88 9.36 5.04
CA ILE A 321 -11.31 9.26 4.66
C ILE A 321 -11.97 8.07 5.35
N ASN A 322 -11.31 6.92 5.39
CA ASN A 322 -11.80 5.73 6.09
C ASN A 322 -11.97 6.00 7.59
N ARG A 323 -10.94 6.57 8.22
CA ARG A 323 -11.02 7.01 9.63
C ARG A 323 -12.14 8.02 9.84
N GLN A 324 -12.26 9.01 8.95
CA GLN A 324 -13.21 10.09 9.12
C GLN A 324 -14.66 9.62 9.00
N TYR A 325 -14.93 8.66 8.11
CA TYR A 325 -16.21 7.97 8.04
C TYR A 325 -16.54 7.28 9.36
N CYS A 326 -15.60 6.51 9.92
CA CYS A 326 -15.80 5.82 11.20
C CYS A 326 -16.17 6.78 12.34
N LEU A 327 -15.53 7.95 12.41
CA LEU A 327 -15.76 8.92 13.48
C LEU A 327 -17.07 9.70 13.31
N ASN A 328 -17.41 10.09 12.08
CA ASN A 328 -18.47 11.05 11.83
C ASN A 328 -19.77 10.42 11.36
N ASP A 329 -19.68 9.56 10.35
CA ASP A 329 -20.81 9.15 9.52
C ASP A 329 -21.32 7.74 9.84
N ALA A 330 -20.47 6.88 10.39
CA ALA A 330 -20.86 5.53 10.77
C ALA A 330 -21.97 5.56 11.84
N PRO A 331 -22.92 4.60 11.78
CA PRO A 331 -23.95 4.46 12.82
C PRO A 331 -23.33 4.41 14.22
N LYS A 332 -23.84 5.23 15.15
CA LYS A 332 -23.24 5.40 16.49
C LYS A 332 -23.25 4.11 17.31
N GLU A 333 -24.20 3.21 17.03
CA GLU A 333 -24.29 1.87 17.61
C GLU A 333 -23.10 0.96 17.28
N TYR A 334 -22.29 1.27 16.25
CA TYR A 334 -21.09 0.50 15.93
C TYR A 334 -19.91 0.80 16.86
N LEU A 335 -20.00 1.87 17.66
CA LEU A 335 -19.03 2.23 18.69
C LEU A 335 -17.61 2.47 18.14
N TYR A 336 -17.50 3.00 16.92
CA TYR A 336 -16.22 3.45 16.36
C TYR A 336 -15.72 4.71 17.05
N ASP A 337 -14.40 4.82 17.17
CA ASP A 337 -13.71 5.96 17.77
C ASP A 337 -12.27 6.10 17.23
N GLU A 338 -11.45 6.96 17.84
CA GLU A 338 -10.09 7.24 17.37
C GLU A 338 -9.15 6.02 17.42
N GLN A 339 -9.47 5.03 18.25
CA GLN A 339 -8.73 3.78 18.42
C GLN A 339 -9.44 2.60 17.73
N ASN A 340 -10.73 2.75 17.42
CA ASN A 340 -11.58 1.73 16.84
C ASN A 340 -12.06 2.14 15.43
N TRP A 341 -11.15 2.03 14.45
CA TRP A 341 -11.41 2.33 13.03
C TRP A 341 -10.59 1.39 12.12
N GLY A 342 -10.91 1.39 10.82
CA GLY A 342 -10.18 0.61 9.81
C GLY A 342 -11.07 -0.41 9.09
N LEU A 343 -11.90 0.08 8.17
CA LEU A 343 -12.75 -0.79 7.35
C LEU A 343 -11.94 -1.38 6.20
N SER A 344 -11.84 -2.71 6.18
CA SER A 344 -11.18 -3.48 5.13
C SER A 344 -11.85 -4.86 4.96
N ALA A 345 -11.37 -5.68 4.04
CA ALA A 345 -11.87 -7.04 3.89
C ALA A 345 -11.44 -7.93 5.07
N CYS A 346 -12.40 -8.57 5.74
CA CYS A 346 -12.14 -9.44 6.87
C CYS A 346 -13.33 -10.36 7.16
N TYR A 347 -13.14 -11.28 8.12
CA TYR A 347 -14.23 -12.02 8.74
C TYR A 347 -15.15 -11.13 9.58
N GLY A 348 -16.32 -11.67 9.93
CA GLY A 348 -17.28 -11.04 10.83
C GLY A 348 -18.10 -12.09 11.57
N PRO A 349 -18.86 -11.68 12.60
CA PRO A 349 -19.71 -12.59 13.34
C PRO A 349 -20.81 -13.15 12.44
N GLU A 350 -21.32 -14.34 12.75
CA GLU A 350 -22.52 -14.85 12.09
C GLU A 350 -23.74 -13.99 12.47
N PRO A 351 -24.64 -13.64 11.52
CA PRO A 351 -24.70 -14.08 10.12
C PRO A 351 -23.98 -13.16 9.10
N LEU A 352 -23.18 -12.19 9.55
CA LEU A 352 -22.51 -11.20 8.69
C LEU A 352 -21.38 -11.83 7.85
N GLY A 353 -20.60 -12.73 8.45
CA GLY A 353 -19.55 -13.49 7.76
C GLY A 353 -18.44 -12.63 7.14
N TYR A 354 -17.75 -13.20 6.14
CA TYR A 354 -16.66 -12.54 5.42
C TYR A 354 -17.18 -11.49 4.43
N LYS A 355 -16.57 -10.31 4.44
CA LYS A 355 -17.02 -9.17 3.62
C LYS A 355 -15.88 -8.20 3.35
N GLY A 356 -15.86 -7.61 2.14
CA GLY A 356 -14.99 -6.48 1.81
C GLY A 356 -15.49 -5.18 2.43
N ARG A 357 -15.30 -4.94 3.73
CA ARG A 357 -15.88 -3.77 4.41
C ARG A 357 -15.22 -2.49 3.94
N SER A 358 -16.02 -1.45 3.78
CA SER A 358 -15.59 -0.12 3.32
C SER A 358 -16.55 0.96 3.80
N PRO A 359 -16.16 2.25 3.72
CA PRO A 359 -17.00 3.41 4.03
C PRO A 359 -18.23 3.64 3.12
N SER A 360 -18.99 2.59 2.80
CA SER A 360 -20.17 2.69 1.93
C SER A 360 -21.38 1.95 2.49
N GLN A 361 -22.56 2.41 2.09
CA GLN A 361 -23.82 1.86 2.57
C GLN A 361 -23.91 0.36 2.23
N GLY A 362 -24.24 -0.45 3.22
CA GLY A 362 -24.32 -1.90 3.06
C GLY A 362 -22.97 -2.60 3.03
N ARG A 363 -21.83 -1.89 3.13
CA ARG A 363 -20.49 -2.48 3.30
C ARG A 363 -19.98 -2.42 4.73
N ASP A 364 -20.34 -1.39 5.49
CA ASP A 364 -20.14 -1.32 6.93
C ASP A 364 -21.23 -2.07 7.71
N ASP A 365 -20.84 -2.87 8.68
CA ASP A 365 -21.71 -3.68 9.55
C ASP A 365 -21.26 -3.68 11.04
N GLY A 366 -20.45 -2.70 11.42
CA GLY A 366 -19.92 -2.57 12.79
C GLY A 366 -18.67 -3.40 13.08
N THR A 367 -18.19 -4.20 12.11
CA THR A 367 -17.01 -5.03 12.27
C THR A 367 -15.76 -4.33 11.72
N ILE A 368 -14.74 -4.18 12.56
CA ILE A 368 -13.43 -3.65 12.18
C ILE A 368 -12.51 -4.80 11.76
N CYS A 369 -11.78 -4.57 10.66
CA CYS A 369 -10.64 -5.40 10.30
C CYS A 369 -9.44 -4.94 11.14
N ALA A 370 -8.87 -5.82 11.97
CA ALA A 370 -7.78 -5.44 12.85
C ALA A 370 -6.57 -4.91 12.06
N THR A 371 -6.35 -5.43 10.85
CA THR A 371 -5.25 -5.01 9.97
C THR A 371 -5.58 -3.75 9.14
N GLY A 372 -6.82 -3.27 9.18
CA GLY A 372 -7.27 -2.06 8.48
C GLY A 372 -6.47 -0.82 8.88
N ALA A 373 -6.57 -0.37 10.13
CA ALA A 373 -5.79 0.77 10.60
C ALA A 373 -4.27 0.47 10.65
N MET A 374 -3.88 -0.76 10.99
CA MET A 374 -2.46 -1.17 11.03
C MET A 374 -1.76 -0.96 9.69
N GLY A 375 -2.44 -1.32 8.59
CA GLY A 375 -1.89 -1.21 7.24
C GLY A 375 -1.65 0.25 6.80
N ALA A 376 -2.16 1.24 7.53
CA ALA A 376 -1.97 2.66 7.26
C ALA A 376 -0.80 3.29 8.06
N VAL A 377 -0.02 2.50 8.82
CA VAL A 377 1.05 3.02 9.68
C VAL A 377 2.17 3.75 8.92
N THR A 378 2.41 3.41 7.66
CA THR A 378 3.39 4.09 6.82
C THR A 378 2.97 5.53 6.49
N VAL A 379 1.69 5.74 6.20
CA VAL A 379 1.14 7.01 5.67
C VAL A 379 0.46 7.88 6.73
N THR A 380 -0.06 7.26 7.80
CA THR A 380 -0.75 7.94 8.91
C THR A 380 -0.28 7.42 10.28
N PRO A 381 1.03 7.50 10.58
CA PRO A 381 1.63 6.80 11.72
C PRO A 381 0.98 7.15 13.05
N PHE A 382 0.67 8.42 13.32
CA PHE A 382 0.03 8.81 14.58
C PHE A 382 -1.32 8.08 14.81
N TYR A 383 -2.23 8.15 13.84
CA TYR A 383 -3.56 7.54 13.95
C TYR A 383 -3.54 6.02 13.92
N ALA A 384 -2.67 5.44 13.09
CA ALA A 384 -2.51 3.99 13.01
C ALA A 384 -1.93 3.42 14.32
N LEU A 385 -0.95 4.10 14.93
CA LEU A 385 -0.36 3.66 16.19
C LEU A 385 -1.35 3.73 17.35
N GLN A 386 -2.25 4.71 17.38
CA GLN A 386 -3.35 4.74 18.36
C GLN A 386 -4.19 3.46 18.30
N ALA A 387 -4.61 3.06 17.09
CA ALA A 387 -5.38 1.83 16.88
C ALA A 387 -4.53 0.57 17.19
N ILE A 388 -3.29 0.48 16.67
CA ILE A 388 -2.37 -0.64 16.91
C ILE A 388 -2.23 -0.92 18.40
N ASN A 389 -2.00 0.12 19.21
CA ASN A 389 -1.76 -0.06 20.62
C ASN A 389 -3.03 -0.46 21.38
N SER A 390 -4.18 0.09 20.99
CA SER A 390 -5.48 -0.34 21.54
C SER A 390 -5.77 -1.82 21.24
N LEU A 391 -5.50 -2.25 20.00
CA LEU A 391 -5.64 -3.65 19.58
C LEU A 391 -4.67 -4.56 20.34
N TYR A 392 -3.41 -4.15 20.50
CA TYR A 392 -2.39 -4.89 21.22
C TYR A 392 -2.70 -5.04 22.71
N GLU A 393 -3.35 -4.04 23.33
CA GLU A 393 -3.76 -4.09 24.74
C GLU A 393 -5.07 -4.86 24.95
N THR A 394 -5.89 -5.05 23.90
CA THR A 394 -7.19 -5.73 23.98
C THR A 394 -7.05 -7.25 24.18
N PRO A 395 -7.39 -7.80 25.36
CA PRO A 395 -7.11 -9.21 25.67
C PRO A 395 -7.87 -10.21 24.78
N ARG A 396 -9.08 -9.87 24.33
CA ARG A 396 -9.92 -10.75 23.51
C ARG A 396 -9.40 -10.92 22.07
N LEU A 397 -8.49 -10.07 21.61
CA LEU A 397 -7.86 -10.17 20.30
C LEU A 397 -6.52 -10.91 20.33
N LYS A 398 -6.01 -11.25 21.52
CA LYS A 398 -4.75 -11.98 21.66
C LYS A 398 -4.97 -13.46 21.36
N GLY A 399 -4.45 -13.91 20.23
CA GLY A 399 -4.36 -15.33 19.90
C GLY A 399 -2.91 -15.83 19.78
N THR A 400 -2.76 -17.03 19.22
CA THR A 400 -1.48 -17.76 19.09
C THR A 400 -0.38 -16.99 18.36
N TYR A 401 -0.76 -16.21 17.36
CA TYR A 401 0.13 -15.48 16.45
C TYR A 401 0.00 -13.95 16.60
N GLY A 402 -0.53 -13.47 17.73
CA GLY A 402 -0.77 -12.05 17.96
C GLY A 402 -2.24 -11.68 17.75
N ILE A 403 -2.50 -10.51 17.17
CA ILE A 403 -3.84 -9.93 17.03
C ILE A 403 -4.64 -10.68 15.96
N THR A 404 -5.88 -11.10 16.26
CA THR A 404 -6.74 -11.85 15.33
C THR A 404 -7.36 -10.97 14.25
N ASP A 405 -7.97 -11.59 13.22
CA ASP A 405 -8.36 -10.92 11.96
C ASP A 405 -9.30 -9.71 12.13
N ALA A 406 -10.31 -9.82 12.99
CA ALA A 406 -11.41 -8.86 13.05
C ALA A 406 -12.11 -8.85 14.41
N TYR A 407 -12.88 -7.79 14.66
CA TYR A 407 -13.72 -7.68 15.86
C TYR A 407 -14.90 -6.75 15.64
N ASN A 408 -15.92 -6.89 16.49
CA ASN A 408 -17.11 -6.06 16.48
C ASN A 408 -17.46 -5.69 17.92
N THR A 409 -17.16 -4.45 18.30
CA THR A 409 -17.33 -3.93 19.66
C THR A 409 -18.80 -3.94 20.07
N SER A 410 -19.71 -3.54 19.18
CA SER A 410 -21.15 -3.48 19.44
C SER A 410 -21.77 -4.84 19.75
N MET A 411 -21.22 -5.91 19.14
CA MET A 411 -21.67 -7.29 19.34
C MET A 411 -20.83 -8.05 20.37
N ALA A 412 -19.88 -7.40 21.04
CA ALA A 412 -18.92 -8.03 21.94
C ALA A 412 -18.21 -9.26 21.32
N TRP A 413 -17.94 -9.20 20.01
CA TRP A 413 -17.35 -10.29 19.24
C TRP A 413 -15.90 -9.97 18.85
N ALA A 414 -15.06 -11.00 18.87
CA ALA A 414 -13.70 -10.97 18.37
C ALA A 414 -13.45 -12.27 17.61
N ASP A 415 -12.79 -12.19 16.46
CA ASP A 415 -12.38 -13.38 15.74
C ASP A 415 -11.30 -14.13 16.54
N SER A 416 -11.25 -15.45 16.39
CA SER A 416 -10.20 -16.30 16.93
C SER A 416 -9.25 -16.84 15.86
N ARG A 417 -9.48 -16.46 14.59
CA ARG A 417 -8.79 -16.98 13.41
C ARG A 417 -7.80 -15.95 12.86
N TYR A 418 -6.88 -16.47 12.06
CA TYR A 418 -5.96 -15.70 11.23
C TYR A 418 -6.21 -16.02 9.76
N LEU A 419 -6.26 -14.98 8.94
CA LEU A 419 -6.32 -15.08 7.48
C LEU A 419 -4.99 -14.56 6.91
N SER A 420 -4.31 -15.37 6.09
CA SER A 420 -2.95 -15.03 5.64
C SER A 420 -2.89 -13.72 4.86
N ILE A 421 -3.87 -13.46 4.00
CA ILE A 421 -3.96 -12.21 3.24
C ILE A 421 -4.25 -10.97 4.10
N SER A 422 -4.73 -11.13 5.34
CA SER A 422 -4.94 -10.02 6.25
C SER A 422 -3.67 -9.71 7.05
N VAL A 423 -3.09 -10.74 7.68
CA VAL A 423 -2.03 -10.55 8.69
C VAL A 423 -0.62 -10.54 8.12
N MET A 424 -0.35 -11.27 7.02
CA MET A 424 1.00 -11.35 6.44
C MET A 424 1.49 -10.02 5.85
N PRO A 425 0.66 -9.22 5.15
CA PRO A 425 1.10 -7.91 4.66
C PRO A 425 1.62 -6.99 5.77
N ILE A 426 1.07 -7.09 6.98
CA ILE A 426 1.40 -6.21 8.11
C ILE A 426 2.87 -6.35 8.54
N VAL A 427 3.47 -7.55 8.40
CA VAL A 427 4.90 -7.74 8.71
C VAL A 427 5.76 -6.80 7.87
N SER A 428 5.50 -6.77 6.56
CA SER A 428 6.22 -5.96 5.57
C SER A 428 5.82 -4.48 5.61
N ILE A 429 4.56 -4.16 5.89
CA ILE A 429 4.10 -2.76 6.03
C ILE A 429 4.75 -2.10 7.25
N ILE A 430 4.78 -2.79 8.40
CA ILE A 430 5.49 -2.28 9.59
C ILE A 430 6.99 -2.17 9.29
N GLU A 431 7.58 -3.13 8.57
CA GLU A 431 9.01 -3.04 8.23
C GLU A 431 9.30 -1.84 7.31
N ASN A 432 8.43 -1.53 6.36
CA ASN A 432 8.55 -0.34 5.54
C ASN A 432 8.45 0.96 6.36
N TYR A 433 7.55 1.02 7.33
CA TYR A 433 7.48 2.15 8.26
C TYR A 433 8.80 2.31 9.03
N ARG A 434 9.36 1.21 9.53
CA ARG A 434 10.56 1.20 10.37
C ARG A 434 11.85 1.52 9.61
N THR A 435 12.06 0.89 8.45
CA THR A 435 13.34 0.91 7.73
C THR A 435 13.22 1.12 6.22
N GLY A 436 12.03 0.99 5.65
CA GLY A 436 11.80 1.02 4.20
C GLY A 436 12.38 -0.18 3.46
N LEU A 437 12.67 -1.30 4.13
CA LEU A 437 13.38 -2.44 3.55
C LEU A 437 12.75 -2.95 2.25
N ILE A 438 11.44 -3.21 2.26
CA ILE A 438 10.76 -3.80 1.10
C ILE A 438 10.74 -2.81 -0.06
N TRP A 439 10.50 -1.52 0.21
CA TRP A 439 10.60 -0.49 -0.81
C TRP A 439 11.99 -0.34 -1.42
N LYS A 440 13.06 -0.50 -0.62
CA LYS A 440 14.45 -0.47 -1.12
C LYS A 440 14.74 -1.65 -2.04
N LEU A 441 14.30 -2.85 -1.65
CA LEU A 441 14.42 -4.06 -2.48
C LEU A 441 13.59 -3.95 -3.76
N ALA A 442 12.35 -3.47 -3.67
CA ALA A 442 11.47 -3.29 -4.83
C ALA A 442 12.08 -2.34 -5.87
N GLN A 443 12.75 -1.26 -5.42
CA GLN A 443 13.44 -0.31 -6.31
C GLN A 443 14.65 -0.91 -7.05
N GLN A 444 15.25 -1.99 -6.53
CA GLN A 444 16.35 -2.70 -7.17
C GLN A 444 15.85 -3.67 -8.26
N SER A 445 14.60 -4.12 -8.15
CA SER A 445 14.01 -5.07 -9.09
C SER A 445 13.71 -4.44 -10.45
N GLU A 446 14.39 -4.92 -11.49
CA GLU A 446 14.22 -4.44 -12.86
C GLU A 446 12.78 -4.59 -13.40
N PRO A 447 12.09 -5.75 -13.24
CA PRO A 447 10.71 -5.88 -13.68
C PRO A 447 9.77 -4.87 -13.03
N ILE A 448 9.89 -4.65 -11.71
CA ILE A 448 9.06 -3.69 -10.98
C ILE A 448 9.33 -2.26 -11.47
N ARG A 449 10.60 -1.86 -11.55
CA ARG A 449 11.01 -0.51 -11.99
C ARG A 449 10.55 -0.22 -13.42
N LYS A 450 10.77 -1.17 -14.34
CA LYS A 450 10.37 -1.04 -15.74
C LYS A 450 8.85 -0.99 -15.89
N GLY A 451 8.11 -1.79 -15.13
CA GLY A 451 6.64 -1.77 -15.13
C GLY A 451 6.09 -0.42 -14.70
N LEU A 452 6.66 0.17 -13.64
CA LEU A 452 6.32 1.52 -13.18
C LEU A 452 6.61 2.59 -14.25
N GLU A 453 7.80 2.55 -14.85
CA GLU A 453 8.20 3.47 -15.92
C GLU A 453 7.23 3.40 -17.12
N LEU A 454 6.92 2.19 -17.60
CA LEU A 454 5.99 1.96 -18.71
C LEU A 454 4.54 2.34 -18.37
N ALA A 455 4.17 2.31 -17.09
CA ALA A 455 2.87 2.79 -16.61
C ALA A 455 2.81 4.32 -16.46
N GLY A 456 3.94 5.03 -16.69
CA GLY A 456 4.04 6.48 -16.58
C GLY A 456 4.28 6.99 -15.16
N PHE A 457 4.67 6.11 -14.23
CA PHE A 457 5.11 6.52 -12.90
C PHE A 457 6.46 7.21 -13.01
N ARG A 458 6.61 8.31 -12.28
CA ARG A 458 7.84 9.11 -12.21
C ARG A 458 8.10 9.57 -10.78
N GLU A 459 9.31 10.07 -10.55
CA GLU A 459 9.69 10.59 -9.25
C GLU A 459 8.76 11.76 -8.84
N SER A 460 8.33 11.75 -7.57
CA SER A 460 7.55 12.85 -6.99
C SER A 460 8.37 14.14 -6.96
N ALA A 461 7.71 15.26 -7.24
CA ALA A 461 8.30 16.59 -7.16
C ALA A 461 7.30 17.54 -6.49
N TYR A 462 7.82 18.34 -5.57
CA TYR A 462 7.01 19.28 -4.79
C TYR A 462 7.54 20.70 -4.96
N THR A 463 6.74 21.68 -4.53
CA THR A 463 7.22 23.04 -4.31
C THR A 463 8.19 23.07 -3.13
N GLU A 464 9.15 24.00 -3.15
CA GLU A 464 10.01 24.26 -2.00
C GLU A 464 9.17 24.51 -0.74
N GLY A 465 9.38 23.72 0.33
CA GLY A 465 8.55 23.80 1.53
C GLY A 465 8.21 22.44 2.15
N PHE A 466 7.27 22.41 3.09
CA PHE A 466 6.80 21.19 3.72
C PHE A 466 6.02 20.33 2.71
N CYS A 467 6.26 19.02 2.74
CA CYS A 467 5.56 18.06 1.90
C CYS A 467 5.36 16.76 2.67
N GLN A 468 4.40 15.93 2.26
CA GLN A 468 4.25 14.59 2.82
C GLN A 468 4.02 14.50 4.35
N ASN A 469 3.32 15.49 4.90
CA ASN A 469 2.92 15.57 6.30
C ASN A 469 1.38 15.57 6.38
N PRO A 470 0.74 14.48 6.85
CA PRO A 470 -0.73 14.39 6.89
C PRO A 470 -1.33 15.47 7.80
N VAL A 471 -2.11 16.39 7.23
CA VAL A 471 -2.76 17.46 7.98
C VAL A 471 -4.11 16.96 8.51
N ASN A 472 -4.34 17.14 9.80
CA ASN A 472 -5.66 17.03 10.38
C ASN A 472 -6.48 18.26 10.00
N LEU A 473 -7.42 18.10 9.05
CA LEU A 473 -8.18 19.24 8.52
C LEU A 473 -9.10 19.89 9.57
N GLN A 474 -9.38 19.22 10.70
CA GLN A 474 -10.17 19.80 11.79
C GLN A 474 -9.34 20.74 12.66
N THR A 475 -8.04 20.45 12.85
CA THR A 475 -7.15 21.28 13.70
C THR A 475 -6.22 22.17 12.88
N GLY A 476 -6.08 21.93 11.58
CA GLY A 476 -5.12 22.61 10.70
C GLY A 476 -3.66 22.27 11.03
N ALA A 477 -3.41 21.19 11.78
CA ALA A 477 -2.07 20.80 12.22
C ALA A 477 -1.74 19.35 11.82
N THR A 478 -0.46 19.06 11.67
CA THR A 478 0.05 17.70 11.51
C THR A 478 0.24 17.07 12.89
N ASP A 479 -0.48 15.99 13.17
CA ASP A 479 -0.28 15.20 14.38
C ASP A 479 0.91 14.24 14.20
N LEU A 480 1.96 14.46 14.97
CA LEU A 480 3.22 13.72 14.87
C LEU A 480 3.44 12.86 16.10
N THR A 481 3.67 11.57 15.85
CA THR A 481 4.22 10.63 16.83
C THR A 481 5.73 10.50 16.64
N VAL A 482 6.45 10.22 17.71
CA VAL A 482 7.85 9.82 17.63
C VAL A 482 7.98 8.51 16.86
N HIS A 483 8.94 8.45 15.93
CA HIS A 483 9.26 7.21 15.24
C HIS A 483 10.01 6.27 16.20
N PRO A 484 9.54 5.03 16.41
CA PRO A 484 10.03 4.16 17.47
C PRO A 484 11.50 3.80 17.31
N ASP A 485 11.99 3.67 16.07
CA ASP A 485 13.36 3.22 15.86
C ASP A 485 14.41 4.32 15.87
N THR A 486 14.05 5.51 15.41
CA THR A 486 14.97 6.65 15.29
C THR A 486 14.84 7.60 16.47
N GLU A 487 13.78 7.48 17.28
CA GLU A 487 13.49 8.34 18.43
C GLU A 487 13.37 9.82 18.06
N ASN A 488 12.91 10.09 16.84
CA ASN A 488 12.70 11.43 16.31
C ASN A 488 11.24 11.62 15.87
N TYR A 489 10.70 12.80 16.06
CA TYR A 489 9.59 13.27 15.23
C TYR A 489 10.16 13.61 13.85
N MET A 490 9.51 13.13 12.80
CA MET A 490 9.98 13.25 11.42
C MET A 490 9.03 14.16 10.65
N ILE A 491 9.55 15.27 10.14
CA ILE A 491 8.80 16.21 9.29
C ILE A 491 9.45 16.26 7.92
N ARG A 492 8.69 15.95 6.87
CA ARG A 492 9.21 15.96 5.50
C ARG A 492 9.11 17.34 4.87
N TYR A 493 10.10 17.69 4.07
CA TYR A 493 10.14 18.91 3.30
C TYR A 493 10.91 18.69 2.00
N TRP A 494 10.59 19.48 0.98
CA TRP A 494 11.24 19.45 -0.31
C TRP A 494 12.20 20.63 -0.48
N SER A 495 13.36 20.36 -1.08
CA SER A 495 14.30 21.38 -1.54
C SER A 495 14.60 21.20 -3.04
N ASP A 496 14.46 22.26 -3.82
CA ASP A 496 14.78 22.27 -5.25
C ASP A 496 16.30 22.24 -5.54
N THR A 497 17.11 22.55 -4.52
CA THR A 497 18.57 22.62 -4.59
C THR A 497 19.23 21.82 -3.46
N ALA A 498 20.35 21.16 -3.78
CA ALA A 498 21.21 20.55 -2.78
C ALA A 498 22.06 21.61 -2.07
N SER A 499 22.46 21.33 -0.83
CA SER A 499 23.27 22.23 0.01
C SER A 499 22.67 23.62 0.21
N ALA A 500 21.34 23.74 0.12
CA ALA A 500 20.65 24.99 0.36
C ALA A 500 20.82 25.44 1.82
N ASN A 501 20.92 26.75 2.05
CA ASN A 501 20.96 27.33 3.39
C ASN A 501 19.54 27.34 3.99
N ILE A 502 19.12 26.17 4.48
CA ILE A 502 17.82 25.97 5.11
C ILE A 502 17.97 25.98 6.62
N HIS A 503 17.04 26.63 7.30
CA HIS A 503 16.86 26.46 8.74
C HIS A 503 15.38 26.56 9.10
N PHE A 504 15.06 26.07 10.29
CA PHE A 504 13.70 26.03 10.81
C PHE A 504 13.62 26.83 12.10
N THR A 505 12.47 27.46 12.34
CA THR A 505 12.12 27.99 13.66
C THR A 505 10.86 27.31 14.18
N LEU A 506 10.93 26.83 15.42
CA LEU A 506 9.81 26.26 16.14
C LEU A 506 9.39 27.24 17.22
N SER A 507 8.16 27.71 17.13
CA SER A 507 7.57 28.68 18.06
C SER A 507 6.44 28.07 18.89
N CYS A 508 6.44 28.39 20.18
CA CYS A 508 5.39 28.03 21.13
C CYS A 508 5.25 29.18 22.14
N GLY A 509 4.20 30.00 21.99
CA GLY A 509 4.08 31.26 22.72
C GLY A 509 5.29 32.17 22.40
N ASP A 510 5.91 32.75 23.44
CA ASP A 510 7.08 33.63 23.29
C ASP A 510 8.40 32.88 23.07
N THR A 511 8.40 31.54 23.13
CA THR A 511 9.61 30.73 22.97
C THR A 511 9.83 30.37 21.51
N VAL A 512 11.01 30.71 20.97
CA VAL A 512 11.43 30.32 19.61
C VAL A 512 12.74 29.54 19.69
N ARG A 513 12.78 28.35 19.07
CA ARG A 513 14.01 27.56 18.89
C ARG A 513 14.35 27.48 17.40
N LYS A 514 15.62 27.70 17.07
CA LYS A 514 16.15 27.50 15.72
C LYS A 514 16.74 26.09 15.60
N VAL A 515 16.41 25.39 14.52
CA VAL A 515 16.98 24.09 14.16
C VAL A 515 17.57 24.19 12.76
N ILE A 516 18.75 23.62 12.57
CA ILE A 516 19.44 23.62 11.27
C ILE A 516 19.64 22.15 10.90
N PRO A 517 19.19 21.69 9.72
CA PRO A 517 19.45 20.34 9.26
C PRO A 517 20.95 20.16 8.96
N ASP A 518 21.49 18.98 9.25
CA ASP A 518 22.91 18.69 9.00
C ASP A 518 23.24 18.65 7.51
N THR A 519 22.33 18.09 6.71
CA THR A 519 22.46 17.98 5.26
C THR A 519 21.14 18.32 4.58
N VAL A 520 21.24 18.91 3.38
CA VAL A 520 20.09 19.19 2.52
C VAL A 520 20.40 18.62 1.14
N ASN A 521 19.61 17.65 0.72
CA ASN A 521 19.66 17.08 -0.62
C ASN A 521 18.64 17.80 -1.52
N LYS A 522 18.87 17.76 -2.84
CA LYS A 522 17.80 18.06 -3.78
C LYS A 522 16.74 16.97 -3.68
N GLY A 523 15.47 17.35 -3.60
CA GLY A 523 14.33 16.45 -3.45
C GLY A 523 13.76 16.41 -2.03
N ILE A 524 13.23 15.26 -1.65
CA ILE A 524 12.62 15.03 -0.32
C ILE A 524 13.72 14.93 0.75
N ASN A 525 13.55 15.70 1.82
CA ASN A 525 14.36 15.69 3.02
C ASN A 525 13.48 15.42 4.25
N THR A 526 14.12 15.15 5.39
CA THR A 526 13.41 14.97 6.66
C THR A 526 14.09 15.77 7.76
N LEU A 527 13.35 16.69 8.36
CA LEU A 527 13.73 17.35 9.60
C LEU A 527 13.49 16.38 10.76
N LEU A 528 14.54 16.16 11.56
CA LEU A 528 14.52 15.29 12.73
C LEU A 528 14.46 16.14 14.00
N LEU A 529 13.46 15.87 14.85
CA LEU A 529 13.33 16.49 16.17
C LEU A 529 13.47 15.40 17.24
N PRO A 530 14.57 15.38 18.02
CA PRO A 530 14.81 14.31 19.00
C PRO A 530 13.75 14.29 20.11
N TYR A 531 13.17 13.12 20.37
CA TYR A 531 12.05 12.95 21.31
C TYR A 531 12.31 13.56 22.69
N ASN A 532 13.52 13.36 23.23
CA ASN A 532 13.91 13.83 24.56
C ASN A 532 14.23 15.33 24.64
N GLN A 533 14.21 16.07 23.53
CA GLN A 533 14.52 17.50 23.48
C GLN A 533 13.28 18.38 23.28
N TRP A 534 12.12 17.78 23.02
CA TRP A 534 10.89 18.48 22.68
C TRP A 534 9.73 17.99 23.54
N SER A 535 9.02 18.94 24.15
CA SER A 535 7.82 18.63 24.92
C SER A 535 6.62 18.38 24.02
N LYS A 536 5.74 17.47 24.41
CA LYS A 536 4.46 17.20 23.73
C LYS A 536 3.55 18.41 23.83
N ARG A 537 3.33 19.11 22.70
CA ARG A 537 2.44 20.27 22.54
C ARG A 537 2.40 20.70 21.07
N THR A 538 1.60 21.72 20.79
CA THR A 538 1.55 22.39 19.49
C THR A 538 2.73 23.34 19.30
N TYR A 539 3.32 23.33 18.11
CA TYR A 539 4.32 24.28 17.66
C TYR A 539 3.92 24.84 16.27
N CYS A 540 4.23 26.11 16.04
CA CYS A 540 4.26 26.66 14.69
C CYS A 540 5.71 26.52 14.16
N LEU A 541 5.86 25.76 13.08
CA LEU A 541 7.12 25.43 12.44
C LEU A 541 7.24 26.24 11.14
N ASN A 542 8.24 27.11 11.08
CA ASN A 542 8.57 27.91 9.89
C ASN A 542 9.84 27.38 9.23
N MET A 543 9.80 27.17 7.93
CA MET A 543 10.96 26.83 7.10
C MET A 543 11.50 28.10 6.42
N TYR A 544 12.80 28.32 6.53
CA TYR A 544 13.49 29.42 5.88
C TYR A 544 14.55 28.88 4.92
N LYS A 545 14.63 29.47 3.72
CA LYS A 545 15.73 29.27 2.76
C LYS A 545 16.39 30.60 2.46
N ASP A 546 17.71 30.68 2.60
CA ASP A 546 18.48 31.91 2.43
C ASP A 546 17.95 33.09 3.27
N ASN A 547 17.54 32.77 4.51
CA ASN A 547 16.92 33.69 5.48
C ASN A 547 15.57 34.32 5.04
N LYS A 548 14.92 33.77 4.01
CA LYS A 548 13.55 34.13 3.64
C LYS A 548 12.60 33.03 4.10
N LEU A 549 11.45 33.43 4.66
CA LEU A 549 10.40 32.48 5.01
C LEU A 549 9.89 31.84 3.72
N THR A 550 9.96 30.51 3.66
CA THR A 550 9.53 29.70 2.52
C THR A 550 8.14 29.14 2.77
N ASP A 551 7.93 28.52 3.93
CA ASP A 551 6.70 27.80 4.24
C ASP A 551 6.48 27.70 5.77
N THR A 552 5.23 27.46 6.16
CA THR A 552 4.79 27.36 7.56
C THR A 552 3.81 26.22 7.74
N ILE A 553 4.01 25.41 8.79
CA ILE A 553 3.08 24.36 9.18
C ILE A 553 2.90 24.34 10.71
N ASN A 554 1.69 24.04 11.16
CA ASN A 554 1.44 23.74 12.57
C ASN A 554 1.64 22.24 12.82
N ILE A 555 2.34 21.90 13.90
CA ILE A 555 2.58 20.51 14.28
C ILE A 555 2.16 20.28 15.73
N ASN A 556 1.54 19.14 15.99
CA ASN A 556 1.28 18.65 17.34
C ASN A 556 2.24 17.50 17.63
N LEU A 557 3.17 17.68 18.56
CA LEU A 557 4.04 16.61 19.03
C LEU A 557 3.29 15.79 20.10
N ARG A 558 3.16 14.48 19.88
CA ARG A 558 2.31 13.56 20.65
C ARG A 558 3.08 12.46 21.38
#